data_AF-A0A1D6Q6E0-F1
#
_entry.id   AF-A0A1D6Q6E0-F1
#
_cell.length_a   1.000
_cell.length_b   1.000
_cell.length_c   1.000
_cell.angle_alpha   90.00
_cell.angle_beta   90.00
_cell.angle_gamma   90.00
#
_symmetry.space_group_name_H-M   'P 1'
#
loop_
_entity.id
_entity.type
_entity.pdbx_description
1 polymer ?
#
loop_
_entity_poly.entity_id
_entity_poly.type
_entity_poly.pdbx_seq_one_letter_code
_entity_poly.pdbx_strand_id
1 'polypeptide(L)'
;MQDGGEVLFLDGVGEVAVTIGRNGLSARPLHPELISSCWSSITLQPKLDSKINFSDVYAIEMLDKGRICGPWNTKTAIQGKKNIEMHRFVVHGITRRRKHPSPWVPCEYIFGHKDLKICKDWFQHLISCINNESGRPKNLMVFVHPLCGKGRGVSNWETVYPLFARAKIKTKVIVTERAGHAYDTLSSLSDIELKAFDGVVAVGGDGLFNEILNGILSSRHKVSYPPTPEGFGYVGSSDNCEEQTRNWVNFSKPTPDSGNAVFLGNPSKCDDQEPLLSTSHPTELEIPSNSTKEPCIGDQDNPVSFPNDWFRLGIIPSGSTDAIVLSTTGERDPVTSALLIILGRKVSLDIAQVVRWKTSPTAEVLPTVRYAASFAGYGFYGEVIRESEKYRWMGPARYDFSGTMVFLKHR
;
A
#
# COMPACT_ATOMS: atom_id res chain seq x y z
N MET A 1 0.53 -39.90 -1.85
CA MET A 1 1.70 -39.90 -2.75
C MET A 1 2.89 -40.36 -1.94
N GLN A 2 3.42 -41.54 -2.26
CA GLN A 2 4.61 -42.13 -1.64
C GLN A 2 5.88 -41.35 -2.03
N ASP A 3 6.92 -41.48 -1.22
CA ASP A 3 8.23 -40.78 -1.12
C ASP A 3 9.10 -40.55 -2.39
N GLY A 4 8.56 -40.66 -3.60
CA GLY A 4 9.25 -40.28 -4.83
C GLY A 4 8.82 -38.89 -5.31
N GLY A 5 9.68 -37.87 -5.16
CA GLY A 5 9.45 -36.56 -5.76
C GLY A 5 9.23 -36.65 -7.27
N GLU A 6 8.34 -35.82 -7.83
CA GLU A 6 8.07 -35.83 -9.27
C GLU A 6 9.19 -35.10 -10.02
N VAL A 7 9.59 -35.63 -11.17
CA VAL A 7 10.70 -35.08 -11.95
C VAL A 7 10.18 -34.00 -12.89
N LEU A 8 10.67 -32.77 -12.70
CA LEU A 8 10.41 -31.63 -13.57
C LEU A 8 11.72 -31.09 -14.14
N PHE A 9 11.64 -30.31 -15.21
CA PHE A 9 12.76 -29.49 -15.67
C PHE A 9 12.66 -28.10 -15.05
N LEU A 10 13.76 -27.58 -14.50
CA LEU A 10 13.89 -26.22 -14.01
C LEU A 10 14.85 -25.43 -14.90
N ASP A 11 14.42 -24.27 -15.39
CA ASP A 11 15.20 -23.42 -16.27
C ASP A 11 16.53 -22.97 -15.63
N GLY A 12 17.62 -23.11 -16.40
CA GLY A 12 18.99 -22.85 -15.96
C GLY A 12 19.62 -23.94 -15.08
N VAL A 13 18.86 -24.97 -14.68
CA VAL A 13 19.31 -26.04 -13.77
C VAL A 13 19.26 -27.42 -14.42
N GLY A 14 18.19 -27.75 -15.16
CA GLY A 14 17.96 -29.07 -15.75
C GLY A 14 16.94 -29.91 -14.98
N GLU A 15 17.09 -31.24 -15.00
CA GLU A 15 16.17 -32.16 -14.32
C GLU A 15 16.30 -32.07 -12.80
N VAL A 16 15.16 -31.84 -12.14
CA VAL A 16 15.05 -31.70 -10.69
C VAL A 16 13.94 -32.62 -10.15
N ALA A 17 14.22 -33.30 -9.04
CA ALA A 17 13.18 -33.93 -8.24
C ALA A 17 12.51 -32.85 -7.39
N VAL A 18 11.20 -32.68 -7.59
CA VAL A 18 10.41 -31.64 -6.94
C VAL A 18 9.48 -32.26 -5.91
N THR A 19 9.49 -31.69 -4.70
CA THR A 19 8.61 -32.10 -3.60
C THR A 19 7.92 -30.89 -3.00
N ILE A 20 6.65 -31.06 -2.64
CA ILE A 20 5.85 -30.04 -1.95
C ILE A 20 5.85 -30.36 -0.46
N GLY A 21 6.35 -29.41 0.34
CA GLY A 21 6.18 -29.41 1.78
C GLY A 21 5.04 -28.50 2.21
N ARG A 22 4.77 -28.47 3.51
CA ARG A 22 3.70 -27.65 4.10
C ARG A 22 3.81 -26.15 3.79
N ASN A 23 5.04 -25.62 3.76
CA ASN A 23 5.30 -24.18 3.68
C ASN A 23 6.04 -23.77 2.40
N GLY A 24 6.20 -24.69 1.43
CA GLY A 24 6.97 -24.38 0.24
C GLY A 24 7.31 -25.58 -0.63
N LEU A 25 7.95 -25.28 -1.75
CA LEU A 25 8.50 -26.22 -2.71
C LEU A 25 9.97 -26.49 -2.40
N SER A 26 10.45 -27.72 -2.62
CA SER A 26 11.88 -27.98 -2.72
C SER A 26 12.20 -28.69 -4.03
N ALA A 27 13.22 -28.20 -4.72
CA ALA A 27 13.73 -28.78 -5.96
C ALA A 27 15.18 -29.22 -5.74
N ARG A 28 15.48 -30.50 -6.00
CA ARG A 28 16.83 -31.07 -5.90
C ARG A 28 17.30 -31.52 -7.28
N PRO A 29 18.46 -31.07 -7.78
CA PRO A 29 19.01 -31.55 -9.04
C PRO A 29 19.26 -33.06 -9.00
N LEU A 30 18.86 -33.77 -10.05
CA LEU A 30 19.12 -35.21 -10.17
C LEU A 30 20.58 -35.51 -10.57
N HIS A 31 21.26 -34.55 -11.20
CA HIS A 31 22.65 -34.68 -11.64
C HIS A 31 23.51 -33.51 -11.13
N PRO A 32 23.85 -33.47 -9.82
CA PRO A 32 24.58 -32.35 -9.21
C PRO A 32 26.02 -32.19 -9.74
N GLU A 33 26.65 -33.27 -10.20
CA GLU A 33 28.04 -33.27 -10.69
C GLU A 33 28.26 -32.39 -11.94
N LEU A 34 27.21 -32.18 -12.75
CA LEU A 34 27.28 -31.37 -13.97
C LEU A 34 27.24 -29.86 -13.71
N ILE A 35 26.88 -29.43 -12.50
CA ILE A 35 26.64 -28.02 -12.13
C ILE A 35 27.89 -27.38 -11.51
N SER A 36 28.86 -28.19 -11.07
CA SER A 36 30.05 -27.78 -10.30
C SER A 36 31.06 -26.87 -11.03
N SER A 37 30.92 -26.61 -12.33
CA SER A 37 31.99 -25.97 -13.13
C SER A 37 31.77 -24.51 -13.55
N CYS A 38 30.64 -23.88 -13.25
CA CYS A 38 30.36 -22.51 -13.70
C CYS A 38 30.50 -21.45 -12.60
N TRP A 39 31.73 -20.98 -12.38
CA TRP A 39 32.06 -19.80 -11.57
C TRP A 39 32.26 -18.55 -12.45
N SER A 40 31.31 -18.23 -13.33
CA SER A 40 31.34 -16.97 -14.08
C SER A 40 30.06 -16.17 -13.85
N SER A 41 30.26 -14.96 -13.33
CA SER A 41 29.27 -13.97 -12.96
C SER A 41 28.41 -13.51 -14.15
N ILE A 42 27.09 -13.37 -13.95
CA ILE A 42 26.19 -12.29 -14.46
C ILE A 42 24.70 -12.69 -14.46
N THR A 43 24.31 -13.94 -14.23
CA THR A 43 22.89 -14.32 -14.08
C THR A 43 22.55 -14.59 -12.61
N LEU A 44 21.47 -14.00 -12.11
CA LEU A 44 20.88 -14.25 -10.79
C LEU A 44 20.39 -15.71 -10.69
N GLN A 45 21.31 -16.69 -10.63
CA GLN A 45 20.94 -18.07 -10.36
C GLN A 45 20.72 -18.25 -8.84
N PRO A 46 19.53 -18.70 -8.42
CA PRO A 46 19.26 -19.00 -7.02
C PRO A 46 20.19 -20.11 -6.53
N LYS A 47 20.61 -20.02 -5.26
CA LYS A 47 21.48 -21.01 -4.62
C LYS A 47 20.82 -22.39 -4.74
N LEU A 48 21.61 -23.40 -5.14
CA LEU A 48 21.20 -24.77 -5.49
C LEU A 48 20.69 -25.64 -4.31
N ASP A 49 20.21 -24.99 -3.24
CA ASP A 49 19.40 -25.57 -2.17
C ASP A 49 18.03 -24.87 -2.21
N SER A 50 17.35 -24.97 -3.35
CA SER A 50 16.23 -24.09 -3.69
C SER A 50 14.94 -24.56 -3.03
N LYS A 51 14.83 -24.31 -1.72
CA LYS A 51 13.53 -24.24 -1.05
C LYS A 51 12.88 -22.91 -1.40
N ILE A 52 11.71 -22.96 -2.03
CA ILE A 52 10.88 -21.80 -2.35
C ILE A 52 9.74 -21.76 -1.33
N ASN A 53 9.73 -20.78 -0.43
CA ASN A 53 8.66 -20.66 0.56
C ASN A 53 7.41 -20.06 -0.08
N PHE A 54 6.23 -20.59 0.23
CA PHE A 54 4.97 -20.04 -0.28
C PHE A 54 4.73 -18.61 0.19
N SER A 55 5.21 -18.23 1.37
CA SER A 55 5.19 -16.86 1.89
C SER A 55 5.94 -15.84 1.04
N ASP A 56 6.79 -16.31 0.13
CA ASP A 56 7.64 -15.48 -0.74
C ASP A 56 7.21 -15.57 -2.22
N VAL A 57 6.17 -16.37 -2.53
CA VAL A 57 5.61 -16.50 -3.89
C VAL A 57 4.41 -15.59 -4.03
N TYR A 58 4.45 -14.62 -4.95
CA TYR A 58 3.36 -13.67 -5.14
C TYR A 58 2.40 -14.06 -6.28
N ALA A 59 2.83 -14.91 -7.23
CA ALA A 59 1.98 -15.39 -8.31
C ALA A 59 2.48 -16.68 -8.96
N ILE A 60 1.59 -17.34 -9.71
CA ILE A 60 1.91 -18.46 -10.58
C ILE A 60 1.14 -18.31 -11.88
N GLU A 61 1.81 -18.55 -13.01
CA GLU A 61 1.22 -18.44 -14.35
C GLU A 61 1.56 -19.69 -15.18
N MET A 62 0.59 -20.13 -15.99
CA MET A 62 0.87 -21.07 -17.07
C MET A 62 1.51 -20.29 -18.22
N LEU A 63 2.56 -20.86 -18.82
CA LEU A 63 3.21 -20.28 -19.98
C LEU A 63 2.91 -21.08 -21.23
N ASP A 64 3.02 -20.43 -22.38
CA ASP A 64 2.97 -21.10 -23.67
C ASP A 64 4.08 -22.15 -23.78
N LYS A 65 3.81 -23.16 -24.60
CA LYS A 65 4.79 -24.20 -24.92
C LYS A 65 6.04 -23.52 -25.46
N GLY A 66 7.19 -23.88 -24.90
CA GLY A 66 8.43 -23.21 -25.25
C GLY A 66 9.63 -23.90 -24.67
N ARG A 67 10.78 -23.23 -24.78
CA ARG A 67 12.07 -23.82 -24.42
C ARG A 67 12.33 -23.69 -22.93
N ILE A 68 13.01 -24.68 -22.39
CA ILE A 68 13.69 -24.64 -21.09
C ILE A 68 15.18 -24.89 -21.36
N CYS A 69 16.03 -24.00 -20.86
CA CYS A 69 17.47 -24.13 -20.96
C CYS A 69 17.98 -25.02 -19.84
N GLY A 70 18.75 -26.06 -20.18
CA GLY A 70 19.56 -26.79 -19.20
C GLY A 70 20.73 -25.95 -18.67
N PRO A 71 21.56 -26.50 -17.76
CA PRO A 71 22.70 -25.80 -17.20
C PRO A 71 23.69 -25.40 -18.31
N TRP A 72 24.27 -24.21 -18.20
CA TRP A 72 25.13 -23.62 -19.23
C TRP A 72 26.54 -24.26 -19.23
N ASN A 73 26.66 -25.50 -19.68
CA ASN A 73 27.97 -26.13 -19.85
C ASN A 73 28.55 -25.84 -21.25
N THR A 74 29.72 -25.21 -21.28
CA THR A 74 30.50 -24.90 -22.49
C THR A 74 31.01 -26.12 -23.25
N LYS A 75 30.94 -27.34 -22.66
CA LYS A 75 31.38 -28.59 -23.31
C LYS A 75 30.29 -29.30 -24.13
N THR A 76 29.01 -29.00 -23.92
CA THR A 76 27.89 -29.64 -24.65
C THR A 76 27.43 -28.86 -25.88
N ALA A 77 28.08 -27.73 -26.19
CA ALA A 77 27.74 -26.90 -27.35
C ALA A 77 28.01 -27.57 -28.71
N ILE A 78 28.72 -28.70 -28.75
CA ILE A 78 29.17 -29.37 -29.99
C ILE A 78 28.30 -30.59 -30.35
N GLN A 79 27.45 -31.09 -29.46
CA GLN A 79 26.54 -32.20 -29.77
C GLN A 79 25.09 -31.70 -29.73
N GLY A 80 24.51 -31.56 -30.93
CA GLY A 80 23.26 -30.88 -31.23
C GLY A 80 22.29 -30.70 -30.07
N LYS A 81 22.04 -29.45 -29.68
CA LYS A 81 20.93 -29.06 -28.79
C LYS A 81 19.66 -29.73 -29.31
N LYS A 82 19.24 -30.85 -28.71
CA LYS A 82 17.87 -31.33 -28.86
C LYS A 82 16.99 -30.24 -28.26
N ASN A 83 16.41 -29.42 -29.13
CA ASN A 83 15.44 -28.40 -28.79
C ASN A 83 14.18 -29.11 -28.28
N ILE A 84 14.12 -29.42 -26.98
CA ILE A 84 12.93 -30.03 -26.38
C ILE A 84 12.04 -28.90 -25.92
N GLU A 85 10.99 -28.63 -26.70
CA GLU A 85 9.89 -27.78 -26.24
C GLU A 85 9.08 -28.51 -25.18
N MET A 86 8.75 -27.81 -24.11
CA MET A 86 8.00 -28.35 -22.98
C MET A 86 6.80 -27.46 -22.69
N HIS A 87 5.80 -28.05 -22.03
CA HIS A 87 4.79 -27.27 -21.33
C HIS A 87 5.42 -26.68 -20.07
N ARG A 88 5.06 -25.45 -19.72
CA ARG A 88 5.77 -24.67 -18.71
C ARG A 88 4.81 -23.94 -17.80
N PHE A 89 5.24 -23.75 -16.57
CA PHE A 89 4.61 -22.83 -15.63
C PHE A 89 5.71 -22.07 -14.90
N VAL A 90 5.41 -20.85 -14.49
CA VAL A 90 6.34 -19.99 -13.75
C VAL A 90 5.82 -19.75 -12.35
N VAL A 91 6.72 -19.91 -11.38
CA VAL A 91 6.49 -19.52 -9.99
C VAL A 91 7.20 -18.19 -9.77
N HIS A 92 6.41 -17.15 -9.55
CA HIS A 92 6.90 -15.79 -9.32
C HIS A 92 7.14 -15.56 -7.84
N GLY A 93 8.42 -15.46 -7.47
CA GLY A 93 8.88 -15.26 -6.10
C GLY A 93 9.46 -13.87 -5.86
N ILE A 94 9.87 -13.64 -4.61
CA ILE A 94 10.69 -12.49 -4.24
C ILE A 94 12.04 -12.94 -3.67
N THR A 95 13.06 -12.12 -3.88
CA THR A 95 14.39 -12.34 -3.31
C THR A 95 15.05 -11.02 -2.95
N ARG A 96 16.13 -11.06 -2.17
CA ARG A 96 16.98 -9.90 -1.89
C ARG A 96 18.24 -9.96 -2.74
N ARG A 97 18.69 -8.82 -3.27
CA ARG A 97 19.95 -8.78 -4.04
C ARG A 97 21.13 -9.04 -3.11
N ARG A 98 22.13 -9.82 -3.58
CA ARG A 98 23.33 -10.14 -2.78
C ARG A 98 24.18 -8.93 -2.40
N LYS A 99 24.35 -7.98 -3.32
CA LYS A 99 25.18 -6.78 -3.12
C LYS A 99 24.44 -5.64 -2.40
N HIS A 100 23.11 -5.64 -2.45
CA HIS A 100 22.23 -4.65 -1.83
C HIS A 100 21.02 -5.37 -1.27
N PRO A 101 21.04 -5.84 0.00
CA PRO A 101 19.97 -6.66 0.52
C PRO A 101 18.71 -5.86 0.88
N SER A 102 18.73 -4.52 0.86
CA SER A 102 17.59 -3.70 1.29
C SER A 102 16.34 -3.86 0.42
N PRO A 103 16.38 -3.84 -0.93
CA PRO A 103 15.19 -3.95 -1.74
C PRO A 103 14.84 -5.43 -2.00
N TRP A 104 13.54 -5.70 -1.95
CA TRP A 104 12.97 -6.93 -2.49
C TRP A 104 12.81 -6.82 -3.99
N VAL A 105 13.20 -7.85 -4.72
CA VAL A 105 13.09 -7.90 -6.17
C VAL A 105 12.33 -9.15 -6.61
N PRO A 106 11.51 -9.06 -7.67
CA PRO A 106 10.91 -10.24 -8.27
C PRO A 106 11.97 -11.23 -8.76
N CYS A 107 11.68 -12.51 -8.64
CA CYS A 107 12.43 -13.59 -9.28
C CYS A 107 11.47 -14.63 -9.85
N GLU A 108 11.95 -15.39 -10.83
CA GLU A 108 11.13 -16.38 -11.56
C GLU A 108 11.78 -17.75 -11.48
N TYR A 109 10.95 -18.76 -11.21
CA TYR A 109 11.31 -20.17 -11.31
C TYR A 109 10.44 -20.80 -12.38
N ILE A 110 11.02 -21.07 -13.55
CA ILE A 110 10.31 -21.63 -14.70
C ILE A 110 10.49 -23.14 -14.67
N PHE A 111 9.39 -23.84 -14.38
CA PHE A 111 9.33 -25.30 -14.43
C PHE A 111 8.71 -25.75 -15.75
N GLY A 112 9.05 -26.96 -16.19
CA GLY A 112 8.35 -27.58 -17.29
C GLY A 112 8.44 -29.08 -17.34
N HIS A 113 7.55 -29.62 -18.16
CA HIS A 113 7.36 -31.06 -18.34
C HIS A 113 6.87 -31.33 -19.77
N LYS A 114 7.16 -32.53 -20.29
CA LYS A 114 6.72 -32.95 -21.63
C LYS A 114 5.20 -33.16 -21.70
N ASP A 115 4.62 -33.60 -20.60
CA ASP A 115 3.17 -33.76 -20.43
C ASP A 115 2.53 -32.47 -19.86
N LEU A 116 1.56 -31.95 -20.59
CA LEU A 116 0.74 -30.81 -20.19
C LEU A 116 -0.07 -31.09 -18.93
N LYS A 117 -0.55 -32.33 -18.75
CA LYS A 117 -1.38 -32.70 -17.59
C LYS A 117 -0.60 -32.53 -16.30
N ILE A 118 0.66 -32.99 -16.27
CA ILE A 118 1.55 -32.81 -15.12
C ILE A 118 1.75 -31.32 -14.82
N CYS A 119 2.03 -30.48 -15.82
CA CYS A 119 2.15 -29.03 -15.59
C CYS A 119 0.86 -28.40 -15.03
N LYS A 120 -0.31 -28.82 -15.54
CA LYS A 120 -1.61 -28.34 -15.05
C LYS A 120 -1.87 -28.80 -13.61
N ASP A 121 -1.59 -30.05 -13.29
CA ASP A 121 -1.79 -30.62 -11.95
C ASP A 121 -0.90 -29.87 -10.93
N TRP A 122 0.37 -29.60 -11.27
CA TRP A 122 1.28 -28.76 -10.48
C TRP A 122 0.78 -27.32 -10.32
N PHE A 123 0.39 -26.68 -11.43
CA PHE A 123 -0.14 -25.33 -11.41
C PHE A 123 -1.36 -25.20 -10.47
N GLN A 124 -2.34 -26.09 -10.61
CA GLN A 124 -3.55 -26.07 -9.77
C GLN A 124 -3.22 -26.33 -8.30
N HIS A 125 -2.33 -27.27 -8.02
CA HIS A 125 -1.93 -27.58 -6.65
C HIS A 125 -1.22 -26.39 -5.99
N LEU A 126 -0.26 -25.77 -6.67
CA LEU A 126 0.47 -24.62 -6.12
C LEU A 126 -0.43 -23.39 -5.95
N ILE A 127 -1.36 -23.15 -6.88
CA ILE A 127 -2.38 -22.10 -6.72
C ILE A 127 -3.23 -22.36 -5.47
N SER A 128 -3.64 -23.61 -5.22
CA SER A 128 -4.37 -23.97 -3.99
C SER A 128 -3.54 -23.69 -2.73
N CYS A 129 -2.25 -24.04 -2.72
CA CYS A 129 -1.35 -23.73 -1.60
C CYS A 129 -1.25 -22.22 -1.34
N ILE A 130 -1.05 -21.41 -2.40
CA ILE A 130 -0.91 -19.96 -2.28
C ILE A 130 -2.21 -19.29 -1.84
N ASN A 131 -3.36 -19.74 -2.36
CA ASN A 131 -4.65 -19.18 -1.98
C ASN A 131 -5.01 -19.48 -0.52
N ASN A 132 -4.39 -20.50 0.09
CA ASN A 132 -4.53 -20.81 1.50
C ASN A 132 -3.59 -19.99 2.40
N GLU A 133 -2.66 -19.21 1.84
CA GLU A 133 -1.82 -18.30 2.62
C GLU A 133 -2.67 -17.17 3.22
N SER A 134 -2.75 -17.14 4.55
CA SER A 134 -3.57 -16.17 5.27
C SER A 134 -3.07 -14.74 5.13
N GLY A 135 -3.99 -13.79 5.04
CA GLY A 135 -3.69 -12.37 5.16
C GLY A 135 -3.24 -11.68 3.87
N ARG A 136 -3.26 -12.37 2.72
CA ARG A 136 -3.07 -11.72 1.41
C ARG A 136 -4.33 -10.93 1.02
N PRO A 137 -4.21 -9.66 0.63
CA PRO A 137 -5.36 -8.89 0.18
C PRO A 137 -5.86 -9.43 -1.17
N LYS A 138 -7.16 -9.26 -1.43
CA LYS A 138 -7.83 -9.60 -2.68
C LYS A 138 -8.43 -8.36 -3.35
N ASN A 139 -8.92 -7.42 -2.57
CA ASN A 139 -9.53 -6.18 -3.04
C ASN A 139 -8.92 -4.99 -2.31
N LEU A 140 -8.29 -4.07 -3.05
CA LEU A 140 -7.67 -2.87 -2.50
C LEU A 140 -8.24 -1.60 -3.12
N MET A 141 -8.48 -0.59 -2.31
CA MET A 141 -8.68 0.78 -2.79
C MET A 141 -7.32 1.47 -2.83
N VAL A 142 -7.00 2.16 -3.93
CA VAL A 142 -5.68 2.75 -4.15
C VAL A 142 -5.85 4.23 -4.44
N PHE A 143 -5.32 5.09 -3.56
CA PHE A 143 -5.24 6.52 -3.83
C PHE A 143 -3.88 6.86 -4.42
N VAL A 144 -3.87 7.54 -5.55
CA VAL A 144 -2.64 7.97 -6.24
C VAL A 144 -2.58 9.49 -6.25
N HIS A 145 -1.54 10.06 -5.63
CA HIS A 145 -1.32 11.50 -5.72
C HIS A 145 -0.44 11.83 -6.94
N PRO A 146 -0.95 12.50 -7.98
CA PRO A 146 -0.19 12.64 -9.23
C PRO A 146 1.07 13.50 -9.09
N LEU A 147 1.02 14.53 -8.24
CA LEU A 147 2.08 15.53 -8.11
C LEU A 147 3.20 15.15 -7.12
N CYS A 148 3.12 13.99 -6.45
CA CYS A 148 4.14 13.61 -5.48
C CYS A 148 5.49 13.29 -6.16
N GLY A 149 6.60 13.53 -5.44
CA GLY A 149 7.91 13.00 -5.83
C GLY A 149 8.44 13.51 -7.16
N LYS A 150 8.23 14.80 -7.47
CA LYS A 150 8.48 15.44 -8.78
C LYS A 150 7.54 14.95 -9.89
N GLY A 151 6.26 14.72 -9.57
CA GLY A 151 5.25 14.29 -10.54
C GLY A 151 5.34 12.80 -10.92
N ARG A 152 5.92 11.97 -10.06
CA ARG A 152 6.14 10.54 -10.32
C ARG A 152 5.05 9.63 -9.76
N GLY A 153 4.02 10.16 -9.10
CA GLY A 153 3.00 9.35 -8.44
C GLY A 153 2.29 8.36 -9.37
N VAL A 154 1.81 8.85 -10.53
CA VAL A 154 1.16 8.00 -11.54
C VAL A 154 2.13 6.98 -12.12
N SER A 155 3.32 7.43 -12.53
CA SER A 155 4.35 6.54 -13.10
C SER A 155 4.81 5.46 -12.10
N ASN A 156 4.93 5.79 -10.82
CA ASN A 156 5.26 4.83 -9.76
C ASN A 156 4.14 3.78 -9.61
N TRP A 157 2.87 4.19 -9.67
CA TRP A 157 1.74 3.26 -9.68
C TRP A 157 1.77 2.35 -10.92
N GLU A 158 1.93 2.92 -12.12
CA GLU A 158 2.01 2.18 -13.38
C GLU A 158 3.15 1.15 -13.37
N THR A 159 4.27 1.48 -12.73
CA THR A 159 5.43 0.58 -12.58
C THR A 159 5.09 -0.65 -11.75
N VAL A 160 4.31 -0.50 -10.68
CA VAL A 160 4.02 -1.58 -9.73
C VAL A 160 2.70 -2.29 -10.00
N TYR A 161 1.76 -1.67 -10.70
CA TYR A 161 0.45 -2.23 -11.03
C TYR A 161 0.52 -3.64 -11.66
N PRO A 162 1.45 -3.93 -12.60
CA PRO A 162 1.60 -5.28 -13.15
C PRO A 162 1.83 -6.37 -12.10
N LEU A 163 2.46 -6.04 -10.96
CA LEU A 163 2.65 -6.99 -9.86
C LEU A 163 1.33 -7.33 -9.17
N PHE A 164 0.47 -6.33 -8.92
CA PHE A 164 -0.86 -6.52 -8.36
C PHE A 164 -1.76 -7.31 -9.30
N ALA A 165 -1.76 -6.97 -10.60
CA ALA A 165 -2.52 -7.67 -11.62
C ALA A 165 -2.10 -9.14 -11.72
N ARG A 166 -0.79 -9.40 -11.74
CA ARG A 166 -0.22 -10.76 -11.74
C ARG A 166 -0.59 -11.55 -10.49
N ALA A 167 -0.62 -10.90 -9.33
CA ALA A 167 -1.08 -11.50 -8.07
C ALA A 167 -2.61 -11.67 -7.97
N LYS A 168 -3.35 -11.30 -9.03
CA LYS A 168 -4.83 -11.36 -9.09
C LYS A 168 -5.52 -10.53 -8.00
N ILE A 169 -4.90 -9.43 -7.59
CA ILE A 169 -5.48 -8.48 -6.64
C ILE A 169 -6.28 -7.45 -7.42
N LYS A 170 -7.56 -7.30 -7.08
CA LYS A 170 -8.42 -6.27 -7.66
C LYS A 170 -8.12 -4.93 -7.01
N THR A 171 -7.93 -3.90 -7.82
CA THR A 171 -7.58 -2.55 -7.35
C THR A 171 -8.59 -1.53 -7.87
N LYS A 172 -9.26 -0.81 -6.97
CA LYS A 172 -10.05 0.40 -7.30
C LYS A 172 -9.15 1.62 -7.15
N VAL A 173 -8.69 2.18 -8.28
CA VAL A 173 -7.73 3.29 -8.29
C VAL A 173 -8.48 4.62 -8.33
N ILE A 174 -8.08 5.56 -7.47
CA ILE A 174 -8.60 6.92 -7.39
C ILE A 174 -7.39 7.87 -7.45
N VAL A 175 -7.32 8.68 -8.49
CA VAL A 175 -6.29 9.72 -8.60
C VAL A 175 -6.78 10.94 -7.82
N THR A 176 -6.00 11.43 -6.86
CA THR A 176 -6.40 12.60 -6.07
C THR A 176 -6.23 13.88 -6.87
N GLU A 177 -7.21 14.78 -6.80
CA GLU A 177 -7.24 16.01 -7.60
C GLU A 177 -6.89 17.25 -6.76
N ARG A 178 -7.13 17.16 -5.46
CA ARG A 178 -6.90 18.23 -4.47
C ARG A 178 -6.45 17.61 -3.16
N ALA A 179 -5.94 18.45 -2.28
CA ALA A 179 -5.71 18.05 -0.90
C ALA A 179 -7.05 17.80 -0.19
N GLY A 180 -7.09 16.81 0.70
CA GLY A 180 -8.33 16.39 1.38
C GLY A 180 -9.22 15.46 0.54
N HIS A 181 -8.91 15.20 -0.74
CA HIS A 181 -9.72 14.32 -1.58
C HIS A 181 -9.84 12.88 -1.03
N ALA A 182 -8.73 12.26 -0.62
CA ALA A 182 -8.74 10.94 -0.01
C ALA A 182 -9.46 10.93 1.34
N TYR A 183 -9.29 11.99 2.14
CA TYR A 183 -10.00 12.15 3.42
C TYR A 183 -11.52 12.18 3.18
N ASP A 184 -11.97 13.09 2.32
CA ASP A 184 -13.38 13.29 2.00
C ASP A 184 -14.00 11.99 1.47
N THR A 185 -13.31 11.33 0.53
CA THR A 185 -13.75 10.06 -0.04
C THR A 185 -13.98 9.02 1.06
N LEU A 186 -12.96 8.75 1.89
CA LEU A 186 -13.02 7.69 2.92
C LEU A 186 -13.97 8.03 4.08
N SER A 187 -14.10 9.30 4.41
CA SER A 187 -15.04 9.76 5.45
C SER A 187 -16.50 9.64 5.00
N SER A 188 -16.76 9.79 3.69
CA SER A 188 -18.10 9.66 3.10
C SER A 188 -18.51 8.23 2.77
N LEU A 189 -17.56 7.27 2.72
CA LEU A 189 -17.89 5.87 2.45
C LEU A 189 -18.78 5.31 3.56
N SER A 190 -19.78 4.51 3.18
CA SER A 190 -20.52 3.68 4.12
C SER A 190 -19.68 2.50 4.61
N ASP A 191 -20.09 1.90 5.71
CA ASP A 191 -19.41 0.72 6.27
C ASP A 191 -19.56 -0.53 5.38
N ILE A 192 -20.66 -0.65 4.64
CA ILE A 192 -20.85 -1.70 3.63
C ILE A 192 -19.82 -1.53 2.51
N GLU A 193 -19.64 -0.32 1.99
CA GLU A 193 -18.67 -0.05 0.93
C GLU A 193 -17.23 -0.27 1.41
N LEU A 194 -16.92 0.11 2.66
CA LEU A 194 -15.60 -0.10 3.23
C LEU A 194 -15.28 -1.60 3.36
N LYS A 195 -16.25 -2.42 3.81
CA LYS A 195 -16.14 -3.89 3.92
C LYS A 195 -15.87 -4.61 2.60
N ALA A 196 -16.10 -3.96 1.46
CA ALA A 196 -15.75 -4.53 0.15
C ALA A 196 -14.23 -4.57 -0.13
N PHE A 197 -13.41 -3.90 0.69
CA PHE A 197 -11.96 -3.78 0.50
C PHE A 197 -11.18 -4.31 1.70
N ASP A 198 -10.17 -5.16 1.46
CA ASP A 198 -9.27 -5.66 2.51
C ASP A 198 -8.31 -4.57 3.04
N GLY A 199 -8.25 -3.41 2.37
CA GLY A 199 -7.44 -2.29 2.79
C GLY A 199 -7.36 -1.17 1.77
N VAL A 200 -6.66 -0.10 2.16
CA VAL A 200 -6.42 1.09 1.35
C VAL A 200 -4.92 1.31 1.18
N VAL A 201 -4.47 1.66 -0.02
CA VAL A 201 -3.07 1.93 -0.36
C VAL A 201 -2.89 3.38 -0.75
N ALA A 202 -1.93 4.06 -0.12
CA ALA A 202 -1.44 5.37 -0.53
C ALA A 202 -0.27 5.22 -1.52
N VAL A 203 -0.40 5.73 -2.74
CA VAL A 203 0.73 5.95 -3.66
C VAL A 203 1.11 7.43 -3.58
N GLY A 204 2.07 7.73 -2.71
CA GLY A 204 2.36 9.10 -2.29
C GLY A 204 3.39 9.16 -1.17
N GLY A 205 3.42 10.29 -0.47
CA GLY A 205 4.23 10.45 0.75
C GLY A 205 3.37 10.39 2.02
N ASP A 206 4.00 10.73 3.14
CA ASP A 206 3.37 10.69 4.47
C ASP A 206 2.07 11.52 4.56
N GLY A 207 1.98 12.63 3.82
CA GLY A 207 0.78 13.48 3.79
C GLY A 207 -0.46 12.75 3.26
N LEU A 208 -0.35 12.04 2.12
CA LEU A 208 -1.47 11.27 1.56
C LEU A 208 -1.87 10.12 2.49
N PHE A 209 -0.88 9.44 3.07
CA PHE A 209 -1.14 8.40 4.05
C PHE A 209 -1.90 8.94 5.28
N ASN A 210 -1.50 10.10 5.78
CA ASN A 210 -2.15 10.74 6.92
C ASN A 210 -3.56 11.22 6.58
N GLU A 211 -3.79 11.66 5.34
CA GLU A 211 -5.11 12.02 4.84
C GLU A 211 -6.05 10.81 4.82
N ILE A 212 -5.58 9.66 4.30
CA ILE A 212 -6.29 8.37 4.32
C ILE A 212 -6.58 7.92 5.75
N LEU A 213 -5.58 7.96 6.62
CA LEU A 213 -5.70 7.60 8.04
C LEU A 213 -6.81 8.40 8.72
N ASN A 214 -6.80 9.72 8.56
CA ASN A 214 -7.80 10.58 9.18
C ASN A 214 -9.19 10.34 8.55
N GLY A 215 -9.29 10.14 7.23
CA GLY A 215 -10.58 9.87 6.58
C GLY A 215 -11.26 8.60 7.10
N ILE A 216 -10.46 7.59 7.46
CA ILE A 216 -10.96 6.35 8.05
C ILE A 216 -11.30 6.54 9.53
N LEU A 217 -10.39 7.11 10.33
CA LEU A 217 -10.54 7.16 11.78
C LEU A 217 -11.53 8.22 12.25
N SER A 218 -11.71 9.35 11.54
CA SER A 218 -12.54 10.47 12.00
C SER A 218 -14.00 10.11 12.25
N SER A 219 -14.57 9.14 11.53
CA SER A 219 -15.95 8.66 11.75
C SER A 219 -16.05 7.31 12.47
N ARG A 220 -14.94 6.57 12.59
CA ARG A 220 -14.94 5.14 13.00
C ARG A 220 -14.09 4.81 14.22
N HIS A 221 -13.28 5.75 14.68
CA HIS A 221 -12.49 5.60 15.89
C HIS A 221 -13.10 6.44 17.01
N LYS A 222 -13.67 5.74 18.00
CA LYS A 222 -14.28 6.35 19.18
C LYS A 222 -13.35 6.12 20.37
N VAL A 223 -12.55 7.14 20.70
CA VAL A 223 -11.69 7.14 21.88
C VAL A 223 -11.94 8.41 22.67
N SER A 224 -11.96 8.28 24.00
CA SER A 224 -12.10 9.40 24.92
C SER A 224 -11.01 10.43 24.68
N TYR A 225 -11.37 11.71 24.77
CA TYR A 225 -10.41 12.78 24.69
C TYR A 225 -9.43 12.71 25.88
N PRO A 226 -8.19 13.22 25.72
CA PRO A 226 -7.32 13.43 26.85
C PRO A 226 -7.98 14.37 27.87
N PRO A 227 -7.46 14.48 29.10
CA PRO A 227 -7.94 15.47 30.06
C PRO A 227 -7.88 16.89 29.46
N THR A 228 -8.89 17.71 29.76
CA THR A 228 -8.89 19.13 29.41
C THR A 228 -7.73 19.83 30.12
N PRO A 229 -6.98 20.71 29.43
CA PRO A 229 -5.90 21.48 30.07
C PRO A 229 -6.43 22.36 31.21
N GLU A 230 -5.73 22.35 32.34
CA GLU A 230 -6.04 23.19 33.50
C GLU A 230 -5.95 24.69 33.13
N GLY A 231 -6.87 25.50 33.65
CA GLY A 231 -6.91 26.95 33.40
C GLY A 231 -7.77 27.42 32.21
N PHE A 232 -8.30 26.51 31.39
CA PHE A 232 -9.21 26.84 30.27
C PHE A 232 -10.70 26.79 30.60
N GLY A 233 -11.08 26.70 31.88
CA GLY A 233 -12.46 26.91 32.34
C GLY A 233 -13.49 25.84 31.95
N TYR A 234 -13.07 24.62 31.61
CA TYR A 234 -13.98 23.49 31.39
C TYR A 234 -14.46 22.92 32.74
N VAL A 235 -15.32 23.64 33.43
CA VAL A 235 -15.92 23.18 34.69
C VAL A 235 -17.15 22.32 34.37
N GLY A 236 -17.03 21.01 34.62
CA GLY A 236 -18.07 20.15 35.18
C GLY A 236 -19.33 19.90 34.35
N SER A 237 -19.35 18.77 33.64
CA SER A 237 -20.46 17.82 33.75
C SER A 237 -19.89 16.43 33.48
N SER A 238 -19.50 15.77 34.56
CA SER A 238 -19.60 14.32 34.63
C SER A 238 -21.06 13.93 34.37
N ASP A 239 -21.22 12.89 33.57
CA ASP A 239 -22.44 12.11 33.31
C ASP A 239 -23.27 12.51 32.07
N ASN A 240 -23.32 11.53 31.14
CA ASN A 240 -24.19 11.39 29.96
C ASN A 240 -23.81 12.15 28.68
N CYS A 241 -22.68 11.79 28.06
CA CYS A 241 -22.41 12.01 26.63
C CYS A 241 -22.53 10.71 25.81
N GLU A 242 -23.62 9.95 25.98
CA GLU A 242 -23.91 8.78 25.13
C GLU A 242 -25.18 8.91 24.28
N GLU A 243 -25.97 9.98 24.42
CA GLU A 243 -27.32 10.01 23.82
C GLU A 243 -27.57 11.05 22.71
N GLN A 244 -26.63 11.93 22.37
CA GLN A 244 -26.85 12.98 21.36
C GLN A 244 -26.29 12.71 19.95
N THR A 245 -25.62 11.59 19.70
CA THR A 245 -25.06 11.30 18.36
C THR A 245 -26.07 10.69 17.38
N ARG A 246 -27.30 10.35 17.79
CA ARG A 246 -28.31 9.71 16.90
C ARG A 246 -29.24 10.68 16.18
N ASN A 247 -29.36 11.95 16.59
CA ASN A 247 -30.48 12.80 16.15
C ASN A 247 -30.16 13.88 15.10
N TRP A 248 -28.98 13.89 14.47
CA TRP A 248 -28.63 15.00 13.56
C TRP A 248 -28.22 14.63 12.13
N VAL A 249 -28.87 13.61 11.58
CA VAL A 249 -28.78 13.27 10.14
C VAL A 249 -29.82 13.99 9.28
N ASN A 250 -30.78 14.71 9.87
CA ASN A 250 -31.84 15.37 9.10
C ASN A 250 -31.95 16.85 9.45
N PHE A 251 -31.26 17.74 8.74
CA PHE A 251 -31.75 19.07 8.37
C PHE A 251 -30.79 19.71 7.33
N SER A 252 -31.05 19.42 6.06
CA SER A 252 -30.46 20.14 4.93
C SER A 252 -31.58 20.59 4.00
N LYS A 253 -32.11 21.80 4.19
CA LYS A 253 -32.78 22.58 3.14
C LYS A 253 -32.68 24.08 3.48
N PRO A 254 -32.34 24.94 2.52
CA PRO A 254 -32.28 26.39 2.74
C PRO A 254 -33.62 27.07 2.44
N THR A 255 -33.94 28.11 3.18
CA THR A 255 -35.02 29.07 2.85
C THR A 255 -34.45 30.49 2.77
N PRO A 256 -34.95 31.36 1.86
CA PRO A 256 -34.37 32.68 1.58
C PRO A 256 -35.04 33.83 2.36
N ASP A 257 -34.42 35.01 2.20
CA ASP A 257 -34.88 36.38 2.49
C ASP A 257 -34.67 36.96 3.91
N SER A 258 -33.82 37.98 4.06
CA SER A 258 -34.05 39.39 3.66
C SER A 258 -33.03 40.30 4.38
N GLY A 259 -32.64 41.39 3.72
CA GLY A 259 -31.51 42.22 4.13
C GLY A 259 -31.77 43.16 5.31
N ASN A 260 -30.68 43.57 5.95
CA ASN A 260 -30.39 44.97 6.24
C ASN A 260 -28.90 45.12 6.55
N ALA A 261 -28.25 46.01 5.80
CA ALA A 261 -26.87 46.38 5.96
C ALA A 261 -26.73 47.50 6.99
N VAL A 262 -25.91 47.31 8.02
CA VAL A 262 -25.23 48.39 8.74
C VAL A 262 -23.83 47.92 9.13
N PHE A 263 -22.82 48.69 8.68
CA PHE A 263 -21.40 48.51 8.91
C PHE A 263 -21.02 48.57 10.40
N LEU A 264 -20.30 47.56 10.90
CA LEU A 264 -19.35 47.72 12.02
C LEU A 264 -18.24 46.65 11.95
N GLY A 265 -17.01 47.10 11.76
CA GLY A 265 -15.71 46.46 12.03
C GLY A 265 -15.54 44.96 11.76
N ASN A 266 -14.74 44.60 10.74
CA ASN A 266 -14.27 43.23 10.47
C ASN A 266 -13.78 42.50 11.73
N PRO A 267 -14.45 41.42 12.17
CA PRO A 267 -13.88 40.45 13.09
C PRO A 267 -13.32 39.28 12.28
N SER A 268 -12.03 39.00 12.51
CA SER A 268 -11.35 37.71 12.31
C SER A 268 -11.67 36.94 11.02
N LYS A 269 -10.78 37.04 10.03
CA LYS A 269 -10.52 35.92 9.12
C LYS A 269 -10.31 34.67 9.97
N CYS A 270 -11.12 33.64 9.75
CA CYS A 270 -10.83 32.31 10.26
C CYS A 270 -9.52 31.88 9.61
N ASP A 271 -8.44 31.82 10.39
CA ASP A 271 -7.09 31.40 9.95
C ASP A 271 -7.02 29.89 9.65
N ASP A 272 -8.15 29.24 9.36
CA ASP A 272 -8.22 27.87 8.85
C ASP A 272 -7.95 27.81 7.33
N GLN A 273 -7.15 28.74 6.80
CA GLN A 273 -6.44 28.51 5.54
C GLN A 273 -5.39 27.44 5.84
N GLU A 274 -5.85 26.19 5.71
CA GLU A 274 -5.03 24.97 5.71
C GLU A 274 -3.76 25.20 4.87
N PRO A 275 -2.61 24.61 5.24
CA PRO A 275 -1.40 24.73 4.44
C PRO A 275 -1.52 23.82 3.21
N LEU A 276 -2.52 24.01 2.36
CA LEU A 276 -2.82 23.12 1.25
C LEU A 276 -3.10 23.96 -0.01
N LEU A 277 -2.20 23.79 -0.97
CA LEU A 277 -2.18 24.53 -2.24
C LEU A 277 -3.41 24.20 -3.08
N SER A 278 -4.00 25.25 -3.68
CA SER A 278 -4.99 25.14 -4.74
C SER A 278 -4.28 24.86 -6.07
N THR A 279 -4.75 23.87 -6.83
CA THR A 279 -4.43 23.76 -8.25
C THR A 279 -5.64 23.32 -9.07
N SER A 280 -5.70 23.85 -10.28
CA SER A 280 -6.85 23.97 -11.17
C SER A 280 -6.88 22.97 -12.34
N HIS A 281 -8.12 22.66 -12.73
CA HIS A 281 -8.67 22.15 -13.99
C HIS A 281 -8.36 20.71 -14.47
N PRO A 282 -9.39 20.03 -15.03
CA PRO A 282 -9.40 18.59 -15.24
C PRO A 282 -8.79 18.23 -16.61
N THR A 283 -8.25 17.02 -16.70
CA THR A 283 -8.08 16.33 -17.99
C THR A 283 -8.65 14.93 -17.80
N GLU A 284 -9.87 14.75 -18.32
CA GLU A 284 -10.57 13.47 -18.36
C GLU A 284 -9.82 12.46 -19.24
N LEU A 285 -9.65 11.25 -18.72
CA LEU A 285 -9.35 10.05 -19.49
C LEU A 285 -10.39 9.00 -19.08
N GLU A 286 -11.41 8.81 -19.91
CA GLU A 286 -12.44 7.79 -19.73
C GLU A 286 -11.98 6.41 -20.25
N ILE A 287 -12.21 5.36 -19.45
CA ILE A 287 -12.24 3.95 -19.89
C ILE A 287 -13.41 3.26 -19.14
N PRO A 288 -14.23 2.41 -19.79
CA PRO A 288 -15.63 2.22 -19.42
C PRO A 288 -15.87 1.19 -18.31
N SER A 289 -16.84 1.49 -17.44
CA SER A 289 -17.40 0.57 -16.45
C SER A 289 -18.78 0.08 -16.89
N ASN A 290 -18.92 -1.21 -17.20
CA ASN A 290 -20.21 -1.89 -17.23
C ASN A 290 -20.30 -2.80 -16.00
N SER A 291 -21.23 -2.50 -15.10
CA SER A 291 -21.70 -3.47 -14.10
C SER A 291 -23.16 -3.21 -13.75
N THR A 292 -24.04 -4.07 -14.24
CA THR A 292 -25.43 -4.23 -13.83
C THR A 292 -25.44 -4.83 -12.41
N LYS A 293 -26.12 -4.19 -11.46
CA LYS A 293 -26.26 -4.67 -10.07
C LYS A 293 -27.48 -5.58 -9.95
N GLU A 294 -27.31 -6.77 -9.39
CA GLU A 294 -28.39 -7.51 -8.72
C GLU A 294 -28.25 -7.36 -7.20
N PRO A 295 -29.33 -7.18 -6.42
CA PRO A 295 -29.26 -6.96 -4.99
C PRO A 295 -29.30 -8.29 -4.22
N CYS A 296 -28.26 -8.56 -3.42
CA CYS A 296 -28.32 -9.61 -2.40
C CYS A 296 -28.79 -9.04 -1.07
N ILE A 297 -29.80 -9.71 -0.50
CA ILE A 297 -30.47 -9.40 0.76
C ILE A 297 -29.64 -9.91 1.94
N GLY A 298 -29.51 -9.06 2.97
CA GLY A 298 -29.31 -9.49 4.36
C GLY A 298 -27.87 -9.56 4.84
N ASP A 299 -27.20 -8.41 4.96
CA ASP A 299 -26.06 -8.29 5.88
C ASP A 299 -26.40 -7.16 6.86
N GLN A 300 -26.47 -7.49 8.15
CA GLN A 300 -26.80 -6.49 9.17
C GLN A 300 -25.71 -5.42 9.21
N ASP A 301 -26.12 -4.15 9.25
CA ASP A 301 -25.29 -2.95 9.35
C ASP A 301 -24.51 -2.89 10.68
N ASN A 302 -23.56 -3.80 10.89
CA ASN A 302 -22.62 -3.69 12.00
C ASN A 302 -21.63 -2.56 11.68
N PRO A 303 -21.56 -1.50 12.51
CA PRO A 303 -20.69 -0.37 12.26
C PRO A 303 -19.22 -0.80 12.31
N VAL A 304 -18.40 -0.30 11.39
CA VAL A 304 -16.96 -0.57 11.37
C VAL A 304 -16.28 0.29 12.43
N SER A 305 -15.54 -0.35 13.33
CA SER A 305 -14.69 0.31 14.31
C SER A 305 -13.21 -0.02 14.07
N PHE A 306 -12.34 0.87 14.57
CA PHE A 306 -10.90 0.69 14.57
C PHE A 306 -10.34 0.80 16.00
N PRO A 307 -9.27 0.06 16.34
CA PRO A 307 -8.51 -0.87 15.47
C PRO A 307 -9.27 -2.17 15.17
N ASN A 308 -8.95 -2.82 14.06
CA ASN A 308 -9.47 -4.15 13.70
C ASN A 308 -8.39 -4.99 12.99
N ASP A 309 -8.61 -6.30 12.86
CA ASP A 309 -7.61 -7.24 12.33
C ASP A 309 -7.65 -7.45 10.81
N TRP A 310 -8.75 -7.03 10.17
CA TRP A 310 -9.03 -7.32 8.76
C TRP A 310 -8.54 -6.19 7.85
N PHE A 311 -8.82 -4.93 8.20
CA PHE A 311 -8.57 -3.78 7.34
C PHE A 311 -7.17 -3.22 7.53
N ARG A 312 -6.47 -2.96 6.43
CA ARG A 312 -5.05 -2.58 6.47
C ARG A 312 -4.75 -1.32 5.65
N LEU A 313 -3.73 -0.59 6.07
CA LEU A 313 -3.19 0.55 5.33
C LEU A 313 -1.87 0.15 4.67
N GLY A 314 -1.75 0.43 3.37
CA GLY A 314 -0.53 0.26 2.60
C GLY A 314 0.04 1.60 2.15
N ILE A 315 1.35 1.64 1.91
CA ILE A 315 2.03 2.82 1.38
C ILE A 315 3.08 2.43 0.35
N ILE A 316 3.02 3.08 -0.81
CA ILE A 316 3.98 2.96 -1.91
C ILE A 316 4.70 4.31 -2.01
N PRO A 317 6.02 4.37 -1.75
CA PRO A 317 6.76 5.61 -1.64
C PRO A 317 6.73 6.37 -2.96
N SER A 318 6.31 7.62 -2.87
CA SER A 318 6.44 8.58 -3.95
C SER A 318 6.60 10.00 -3.40
N GLY A 319 6.92 10.16 -2.12
CA GLY A 319 7.15 11.44 -1.47
C GLY A 319 8.62 11.88 -1.45
N SER A 320 8.90 12.95 -0.72
CA SER A 320 10.28 13.41 -0.46
C SER A 320 10.77 13.02 0.94
N THR A 321 9.85 12.87 1.91
CA THR A 321 10.15 12.41 3.27
C THR A 321 10.10 10.89 3.36
N ASP A 322 8.94 10.31 3.04
CA ASP A 322 8.64 8.87 3.11
C ASP A 322 9.07 8.25 4.46
N ALA A 323 8.79 8.94 5.56
CA ALA A 323 9.18 8.51 6.91
C ALA A 323 8.48 7.20 7.29
N ILE A 324 7.18 7.08 6.98
CA ILE A 324 6.38 5.88 7.27
C ILE A 324 6.91 4.70 6.46
N VAL A 325 7.17 4.87 5.16
CA VAL A 325 7.71 3.81 4.31
C VAL A 325 9.07 3.34 4.82
N LEU A 326 9.99 4.26 5.11
CA LEU A 326 11.32 3.90 5.62
C LEU A 326 11.24 3.16 6.95
N SER A 327 10.37 3.59 7.86
CA SER A 327 10.23 2.98 9.19
C SER A 327 9.56 1.59 9.14
N THR A 328 8.76 1.32 8.11
CA THR A 328 7.98 0.07 8.00
C THR A 328 8.59 -0.95 7.03
N THR A 329 9.07 -0.50 5.87
CA THR A 329 9.62 -1.36 4.81
C THR A 329 11.15 -1.36 4.76
N GLY A 330 11.79 -0.35 5.33
CA GLY A 330 13.25 -0.20 5.36
C GLY A 330 13.87 0.40 4.10
N GLU A 331 13.10 0.74 3.05
CA GLU A 331 13.64 1.23 1.78
C GLU A 331 12.63 2.12 1.03
N ARG A 332 13.11 3.14 0.30
CA ARG A 332 12.26 4.00 -0.56
C ARG A 332 12.08 3.42 -1.97
N ASP A 333 11.66 2.16 -2.03
CA ASP A 333 11.49 1.44 -3.30
C ASP A 333 10.02 1.05 -3.53
N PRO A 334 9.35 1.60 -4.57
CA PRO A 334 7.96 1.28 -4.89
C PRO A 334 7.70 -0.22 -5.09
N VAL A 335 8.65 -0.92 -5.72
CA VAL A 335 8.53 -2.36 -6.00
C VAL A 335 8.54 -3.16 -4.70
N THR A 336 9.46 -2.85 -3.78
CA THR A 336 9.51 -3.43 -2.44
C THR A 336 8.20 -3.25 -1.70
N SER A 337 7.67 -2.01 -1.62
CA SER A 337 6.38 -1.76 -0.97
C SER A 337 5.25 -2.57 -1.61
N ALA A 338 5.17 -2.59 -2.95
CA ALA A 338 4.15 -3.35 -3.66
C ALA A 338 4.22 -4.85 -3.34
N LEU A 339 5.40 -5.45 -3.40
CA LEU A 339 5.59 -6.87 -3.09
C LEU A 339 5.20 -7.21 -1.65
N LEU A 340 5.54 -6.36 -0.68
CA LEU A 340 5.16 -6.57 0.73
C LEU A 340 3.64 -6.47 0.93
N ILE A 341 2.98 -5.52 0.27
CA ILE A 341 1.51 -5.38 0.28
C ILE A 341 0.86 -6.62 -0.33
N ILE A 342 1.31 -7.05 -1.51
CA ILE A 342 0.77 -8.22 -2.23
C ILE A 342 0.89 -9.50 -1.38
N LEU A 343 2.03 -9.68 -0.71
CA LEU A 343 2.26 -10.83 0.17
C LEU A 343 1.56 -10.72 1.52
N GLY A 344 0.84 -9.62 1.79
CA GLY A 344 0.11 -9.43 3.04
C GLY A 344 1.02 -9.25 4.26
N ARG A 345 2.28 -8.82 4.06
CA ARG A 345 3.20 -8.54 5.16
C ARG A 345 2.64 -7.37 5.97
N LYS A 346 2.67 -7.49 7.30
CA LYS A 346 2.07 -6.52 8.21
C LYS A 346 3.05 -6.11 9.31
N VAL A 347 2.93 -4.86 9.72
CA VAL A 347 3.59 -4.29 10.89
C VAL A 347 2.54 -3.50 11.67
N SER A 348 2.67 -3.44 12.99
CA SER A 348 1.86 -2.53 13.80
C SER A 348 2.45 -1.12 13.74
N LEU A 349 1.59 -0.11 13.71
CA LEU A 349 1.99 1.29 13.71
C LEU A 349 1.23 2.03 14.81
N ASP A 350 1.97 2.69 15.69
CA ASP A 350 1.39 3.53 16.73
C ASP A 350 0.86 4.83 16.13
N ILE A 351 -0.32 5.26 16.56
CA ILE A 351 -0.99 6.47 16.06
C ILE A 351 -1.18 7.45 17.21
N ALA A 352 -0.71 8.68 17.03
CA ALA A 352 -0.92 9.76 18.00
C ALA A 352 -2.27 10.45 17.74
N GLN A 353 -3.08 10.61 18.79
CA GLN A 353 -4.27 11.45 18.78
C GLN A 353 -3.89 12.88 19.20
N VAL A 354 -4.22 13.87 18.37
CA VAL A 354 -4.02 15.29 18.63
C VAL A 354 -5.38 15.94 18.76
N VAL A 355 -5.68 16.46 19.96
CA VAL A 355 -6.95 17.13 20.26
C VAL A 355 -6.72 18.63 20.41
N ARG A 356 -7.37 19.41 19.56
CA ARG A 356 -7.44 20.87 19.69
C ARG A 356 -8.70 21.22 20.47
N TRP A 357 -8.50 21.63 21.71
CA TRP A 357 -9.55 22.15 22.59
C TRP A 357 -10.06 23.51 22.11
N LYS A 358 -11.25 23.89 22.58
CA LYS A 358 -11.83 25.20 22.26
C LYS A 358 -10.96 26.32 22.83
N THR A 359 -10.92 27.45 22.13
CA THR A 359 -10.16 28.63 22.58
C THR A 359 -10.82 29.34 23.78
N SER A 360 -12.12 29.12 24.00
CA SER A 360 -12.91 29.70 25.10
C SER A 360 -13.98 28.70 25.57
N PRO A 361 -14.35 28.68 26.87
CA PRO A 361 -15.49 27.91 27.38
C PRO A 361 -16.82 28.20 26.65
N THR A 362 -16.99 29.43 26.16
CA THR A 362 -18.21 29.90 25.48
C THR A 362 -18.24 29.63 23.98
N ALA A 363 -17.15 29.13 23.39
CA ALA A 363 -17.12 28.84 21.96
C ALA A 363 -18.03 27.63 21.66
N GLU A 364 -18.90 27.76 20.66
CA GLU A 364 -19.79 26.67 20.25
C GLU A 364 -19.04 25.54 19.52
N VAL A 365 -17.85 25.81 18.99
CA VAL A 365 -17.05 24.87 18.18
C VAL A 365 -16.59 23.67 19.02
N LEU A 366 -16.96 22.45 18.63
CA LEU A 366 -16.51 21.20 19.29
C LEU A 366 -14.98 21.03 19.20
N PRO A 367 -14.33 20.35 20.17
CA PRO A 367 -12.93 19.96 20.04
C PRO A 367 -12.69 19.21 18.73
N THR A 368 -11.62 19.54 18.03
CA THR A 368 -11.26 18.86 16.77
C THR A 368 -10.17 17.84 17.03
N VAL A 369 -10.32 16.65 16.46
CA VAL A 369 -9.40 15.53 16.62
C VAL A 369 -8.71 15.24 15.29
N ARG A 370 -7.38 15.11 15.34
CA ARG A 370 -6.55 14.64 14.24
C ARG A 370 -5.69 13.47 14.70
N TYR A 371 -5.37 12.61 13.76
CA TYR A 371 -4.47 11.47 13.97
C TYR A 371 -3.17 11.71 13.21
N ALA A 372 -2.04 11.31 13.81
CA ALA A 372 -0.72 11.41 13.21
C ALA A 372 0.01 10.07 13.30
N ALA A 373 0.50 9.59 12.15
CA ALA A 373 1.24 8.32 12.04
C ALA A 373 2.76 8.45 12.14
N SER A 374 3.32 9.65 11.93
CA SER A 374 4.78 9.86 11.88
C SER A 374 5.26 10.92 12.85
N PHE A 375 4.82 12.17 12.69
CA PHE A 375 5.21 13.26 13.57
C PHE A 375 4.15 14.36 13.61
N ALA A 376 3.97 14.95 14.79
CA ALA A 376 3.30 16.22 15.01
C ALA A 376 4.30 17.17 15.65
N GLY A 377 4.42 18.41 15.17
CA GLY A 377 5.42 19.34 15.66
C GLY A 377 4.94 20.78 15.66
N TYR A 378 5.48 21.58 16.58
CA TYR A 378 5.22 23.01 16.74
C TYR A 378 6.54 23.78 16.90
N GLY A 379 6.47 25.11 16.89
CA GLY A 379 7.66 25.97 17.02
C GLY A 379 8.56 25.88 15.78
N PHE A 380 9.89 25.90 16.00
CA PHE A 380 10.88 25.90 14.92
C PHE A 380 10.62 24.81 13.87
N TYR A 381 10.43 23.56 14.30
CA TYR A 381 10.17 22.45 13.37
C TYR A 381 8.87 22.66 12.57
N GLY A 382 7.78 23.06 13.23
CA GLY A 382 6.52 23.33 12.56
C GLY A 382 6.63 24.46 11.53
N GLU A 383 7.39 25.50 11.84
CA GLU A 383 7.68 26.58 10.90
C GLU A 383 8.54 26.14 9.72
N VAL A 384 9.56 25.31 9.95
CA VAL A 384 10.39 24.73 8.89
C VAL A 384 9.55 23.88 7.94
N ILE A 385 8.67 23.02 8.48
CA ILE A 385 7.77 22.23 7.65
C ILE A 385 6.86 23.14 6.84
N ARG A 386 6.17 24.10 7.47
CA ARG A 386 5.30 25.07 6.79
C ARG A 386 6.02 25.84 5.68
N GLU A 387 7.23 26.32 5.94
CA GLU A 387 8.01 27.07 4.96
C GLU A 387 8.48 26.17 3.81
N SER A 388 8.86 24.93 4.11
CA SER A 388 9.35 23.96 3.13
C SER A 388 8.31 23.57 2.08
N GLU A 389 7.02 23.72 2.38
CA GLU A 389 5.93 23.43 1.44
C GLU A 389 5.94 24.34 0.21
N LYS A 390 6.49 25.56 0.30
CA LYS A 390 6.66 26.45 -0.86
C LYS A 390 7.75 25.95 -1.83
N TYR A 391 8.62 25.06 -1.36
CA TYR A 391 9.82 24.61 -2.07
C TYR A 391 9.75 23.11 -2.42
N ARG A 392 8.54 22.55 -2.63
CA ARG A 392 8.38 21.12 -2.97
C ARG A 392 9.21 20.68 -4.17
N TRP A 393 9.43 21.57 -5.14
CA TRP A 393 10.22 21.31 -6.35
C TRP A 393 11.69 20.95 -6.05
N MET A 394 12.23 21.38 -4.90
CA MET A 394 13.60 21.06 -4.47
C MET A 394 13.75 19.62 -3.97
N GLY A 395 12.65 18.89 -3.76
CA GLY A 395 12.69 17.58 -3.11
C GLY A 395 13.26 17.68 -1.68
N PRO A 396 14.01 16.68 -1.18
CA PRO A 396 14.51 16.67 0.20
C PRO A 396 15.35 17.89 0.62
N ALA A 397 16.06 18.53 -0.31
CA ALA A 397 16.89 19.72 -0.03
C ALA A 397 16.09 20.91 0.51
N ARG A 398 14.76 20.92 0.33
CA ARG A 398 13.86 21.94 0.88
C ARG A 398 13.94 22.05 2.40
N TYR A 399 14.25 20.96 3.12
CA TYR A 399 14.29 20.94 4.57
C TYR A 399 15.47 21.74 5.11
N ASP A 400 16.66 21.56 4.54
CA ASP A 400 17.86 22.30 4.94
C ASP A 400 17.75 23.79 4.58
N PHE A 401 17.19 24.07 3.40
CA PHE A 401 16.96 25.44 2.94
C PHE A 401 15.96 26.18 3.85
N SER A 402 14.78 25.61 4.08
CA SER A 402 13.78 26.20 4.97
C SER A 402 14.23 26.23 6.41
N GLY A 403 14.98 25.23 6.87
CA GLY A 403 15.65 25.21 8.17
C GLY A 403 16.53 26.43 8.38
N THR A 404 17.40 26.71 7.42
CA THR A 404 18.30 27.87 7.45
C THR A 404 17.53 29.19 7.42
N MET A 405 16.52 29.31 6.54
CA MET A 405 15.70 30.51 6.44
C MET A 405 14.95 30.82 7.73
N VAL A 406 14.29 29.83 8.31
CA VAL A 406 13.55 29.99 9.58
C VAL A 406 14.52 30.31 10.70
N PHE A 407 15.69 29.66 10.75
CA PHE A 407 16.71 29.95 11.76
C PHE A 407 17.19 31.40 11.72
N LEU A 408 17.49 31.91 10.51
CA LEU A 408 17.94 33.29 10.34
C LEU A 408 16.85 34.33 10.65
N LYS A 409 15.57 33.97 10.48
CA LYS A 409 14.43 34.86 10.76
C LYS A 409 14.20 35.06 12.26
N HIS A 410 14.58 34.09 13.09
CA HIS A 410 14.41 34.12 14.55
C HIS A 410 15.68 34.45 15.33
N ARG A 411 16.75 34.85 14.62
CA ARG A 411 18.00 35.34 15.19
C ARG A 411 17.95 36.86 15.31
#